data_AF-A0A1R1YN06-F1
#
_entry.id   AF-A0A1R1YN06-F1
#
_cell.length_a   1.000
_cell.length_b   1.000
_cell.length_c   1.000
_cell.angle_alpha   90.00
_cell.angle_beta   90.00
_cell.angle_gamma   90.00
#
_symmetry.space_group_name_H-M   'P 1'
#
loop_
_entity.id
_entity.type
_entity.pdbx_description
1 polymer ?
#
loop_
_entity_poly.entity_id
_entity_poly.type
_entity_poly.pdbx_seq_one_letter_code
_entity_poly.pdbx_strand_id
1 'polypeptide(L)'
;MALKYHKGFSVQVKSWPSNPVDSIIRMITDKKNHKDLVVADLGCGEAKIAKTLNTSLVIHSFDLISNNPLVTACDISRVFFLITLQRIYCHKKKTELNQL
;
A
#
# COMPACT_ATOMS: atom_id res chain seq x y z
N MET A 1 0.95 18.73 2.93
CA MET A 1 2.35 18.25 2.76
C MET A 1 2.43 17.00 1.88
N ALA A 2 1.67 15.93 2.16
CA ALA A 2 1.70 14.68 1.37
C ALA A 2 1.43 14.83 -0.13
N LEU A 3 0.45 15.64 -0.53
CA LEU A 3 0.15 15.84 -1.97
C LEU A 3 1.37 16.37 -2.75
N LYS A 4 2.16 17.27 -2.14
CA LYS A 4 3.39 17.80 -2.76
C LYS A 4 4.49 16.73 -2.85
N TYR A 5 4.61 15.89 -1.81
CA TYR A 5 5.50 14.73 -1.82
C TYR A 5 5.13 13.74 -2.93
N HIS A 6 3.88 13.28 -2.99
CA HIS A 6 3.44 12.31 -4.00
C HIS A 6 3.57 12.86 -5.42
N LYS A 7 3.25 14.15 -5.65
CA LYS A 7 3.43 14.77 -6.96
C LYS A 7 4.91 14.81 -7.37
N GLY A 8 5.81 15.21 -6.45
CA GLY A 8 7.25 15.23 -6.71
C GLY A 8 7.79 13.83 -7.00
N PHE A 9 7.46 12.87 -6.15
CA PHE A 9 7.87 11.47 -6.29
C PHE A 9 7.38 10.86 -7.60
N SER A 10 6.10 11.03 -7.96
CA SER A 10 5.55 10.52 -9.22
C SER A 10 6.21 11.09 -10.46
N VAL A 11 6.71 12.34 -10.40
CA VAL A 11 7.51 12.91 -11.51
C VAL A 11 8.89 12.27 -11.57
N GLN A 12 9.56 12.07 -10.43
CA GLN A 12 10.88 11.44 -10.38
C GLN A 12 10.84 9.98 -10.88
N VAL A 13 9.82 9.22 -10.46
CA VAL A 13 9.67 7.81 -10.87
C VAL A 13 9.54 7.65 -12.38
N LYS A 14 8.98 8.65 -13.09
CA LYS A 14 8.86 8.60 -14.56
C LYS A 14 10.21 8.62 -15.28
N SER A 15 11.25 9.17 -14.67
CA SER A 15 12.58 9.19 -15.28
C SER A 15 13.39 7.94 -14.96
N TRP A 16 12.87 7.03 -14.15
CA TRP A 16 13.60 5.82 -13.77
C TRP A 16 13.55 4.80 -14.92
N PRO A 17 14.65 4.09 -15.18
CA PRO A 17 14.69 3.07 -16.23
C PRO A 17 13.76 1.90 -15.91
N SER A 18 13.48 1.67 -14.62
CA SER A 18 12.51 0.70 -14.15
C SER A 18 11.92 1.16 -12.82
N ASN A 19 10.64 0.85 -12.61
CA ASN A 19 9.96 1.11 -11.35
C ASN A 19 9.95 -0.17 -10.50
N PRO A 20 10.52 -0.17 -9.29
CA PRO A 20 10.59 -1.36 -8.45
C PRO A 20 9.22 -1.94 -8.09
N VAL A 21 8.17 -1.11 -8.04
CA VAL A 21 6.80 -1.57 -7.77
C VAL A 21 6.30 -2.49 -8.88
N ASP A 22 6.69 -2.25 -10.13
CA ASP A 22 6.29 -3.11 -11.26
C ASP A 22 6.97 -4.47 -11.18
N SER A 23 8.24 -4.51 -10.75
CA SER A 23 8.96 -5.76 -10.49
C SER A 23 8.31 -6.56 -9.35
N ILE A 24 7.85 -5.90 -8.29
CA ILE A 24 7.16 -6.55 -7.16
C ILE A 24 5.81 -7.12 -7.62
N ILE A 25 5.03 -6.38 -8.40
CA ILE A 25 3.76 -6.86 -8.96
C ILE A 25 4.00 -8.15 -9.75
N ARG A 26 5.01 -8.16 -10.64
CA ARG A 26 5.38 -9.36 -11.40
C ARG A 26 5.78 -10.52 -10.49
N MET A 27 6.60 -10.26 -9.48
CA MET A 27 7.04 -11.30 -8.54
C MET A 27 5.86 -11.91 -7.76
N ILE A 28 4.82 -11.12 -7.45
CA ILE A 28 3.60 -11.61 -6.83
C ILE A 28 2.81 -12.48 -7.82
N THR A 29 2.61 -12.02 -9.06
CA THR A 29 1.82 -12.74 -10.06
C THR A 29 2.47 -14.04 -10.54
N ASP A 30 3.80 -14.10 -10.55
CA ASP A 30 4.57 -15.27 -11.00
C ASP A 30 4.53 -16.44 -9.98
N LYS A 31 3.99 -16.21 -8.76
CA LYS A 31 3.81 -17.28 -7.77
C LYS A 31 2.63 -18.20 -8.15
N LYS A 32 2.88 -19.52 -8.16
CA LYS A 32 1.89 -20.57 -8.50
C LYS A 32 0.58 -20.46 -7.71
N ASN A 33 0.64 -20.09 -6.43
CA ASN A 33 -0.51 -19.99 -5.53
C ASN A 33 -0.77 -18.54 -5.08
N HIS A 34 -0.58 -17.57 -5.98
CA HIS A 34 -0.69 -16.15 -5.61
C HIS A 34 -2.06 -15.76 -5.04
N LYS A 35 -3.14 -16.47 -5.42
CA LYS A 35 -4.51 -16.20 -4.95
C LYS A 35 -4.70 -16.43 -3.45
N ASP A 36 -3.87 -17.27 -2.83
CA ASP A 36 -3.92 -17.54 -1.39
C ASP A 36 -3.04 -16.55 -0.59
N LEU A 37 -2.36 -15.62 -1.28
CA LEU A 37 -1.49 -14.66 -0.63
C LEU A 37 -2.30 -13.49 -0.07
N VAL A 38 -2.03 -13.17 1.19
CA VAL A 38 -2.38 -11.90 1.81
C VAL A 38 -1.14 -11.01 1.80
N VAL A 39 -1.23 -9.84 1.18
CA VAL A 39 -0.10 -8.90 1.02
C VAL A 39 -0.30 -7.67 1.90
N ALA A 40 0.72 -7.30 2.68
CA ALA A 40 0.84 -5.98 3.31
C ALA A 40 1.72 -5.08 2.45
N ASP A 41 1.18 -3.95 1.99
CA ASP A 41 1.91 -2.91 1.26
C ASP A 41 2.15 -1.72 2.22
N LEU A 42 3.35 -1.66 2.79
CA LEU A 42 3.72 -0.71 3.85
C LEU A 42 4.41 0.52 3.24
N GLY A 43 3.81 1.71 3.43
CA GLY A 43 4.22 2.91 2.70
C GLY A 43 3.70 2.89 1.26
N CYS A 44 2.45 2.47 1.08
CA CYS A 44 1.86 2.16 -0.23
C CYS A 44 1.68 3.37 -1.16
N GLY A 45 1.81 4.60 -0.63
CA GLY A 45 1.52 5.83 -1.35
C GLY A 45 0.13 5.83 -1.98
N GLU A 46 0.05 5.80 -3.31
CA GLU A 46 -1.22 5.76 -4.03
C GLU A 46 -1.81 4.35 -4.23
N ALA A 47 -1.27 3.34 -3.54
CA ALA A 47 -1.70 1.94 -3.59
C ALA A 47 -1.64 1.33 -5.00
N LYS A 48 -0.52 1.52 -5.71
CA LYS A 48 -0.33 1.00 -7.08
C LYS A 48 -0.50 -0.52 -7.14
N ILE A 49 0.02 -1.26 -6.17
CA ILE A 49 -0.08 -2.74 -6.13
C ILE A 49 -1.55 -3.16 -5.99
N ALA A 50 -2.28 -2.57 -5.03
CA ALA A 50 -3.71 -2.84 -4.84
C ALA A 50 -4.54 -2.46 -6.08
N LYS A 51 -4.24 -1.33 -6.73
CA LYS A 51 -4.94 -0.91 -7.97
C LYS A 51 -4.74 -1.91 -9.11
N THR A 52 -3.52 -2.42 -9.28
CA THR A 52 -3.18 -3.34 -10.38
C THR A 52 -3.73 -4.75 -10.15
N LEU A 53 -3.77 -5.22 -8.90
CA LEU A 53 -4.09 -6.61 -8.56
C LEU A 53 -5.44 -6.80 -7.85
N ASN A 54 -6.28 -5.76 -7.81
CA ASN A 54 -7.45 -5.63 -6.91
C ASN A 54 -8.42 -6.83 -6.92
N THR A 55 -8.51 -7.55 -8.04
CA THR A 55 -9.50 -8.61 -8.24
C THR A 55 -8.99 -10.01 -7.93
N SER A 56 -7.68 -10.19 -7.74
CA SER A 56 -7.05 -11.51 -7.68
C SER A 56 -6.41 -11.85 -6.34
N LEU A 57 -6.19 -10.86 -5.47
CA LEU A 57 -5.47 -11.03 -4.19
C LEU A 57 -6.03 -10.11 -3.09
N VAL A 58 -5.86 -10.53 -1.84
CA VAL A 58 -6.11 -9.67 -0.67
C VAL A 58 -4.88 -8.79 -0.42
N ILE A 59 -5.03 -7.49 -0.63
CA ILE A 59 -3.95 -6.50 -0.46
C ILE A 59 -4.38 -5.47 0.58
N HIS A 60 -3.58 -5.34 1.63
CA HIS A 60 -3.74 -4.31 2.66
C HIS A 60 -2.70 -3.22 2.46
N SER A 61 -3.14 -2.07 1.94
CA SER A 61 -2.28 -0.92 1.69
C SER A 61 -2.33 0.05 2.87
N PHE A 62 -1.16 0.33 3.44
CA PHE A 62 -0.99 1.21 4.60
C PHE A 62 -0.03 2.36 4.29
N ASP A 63 -0.42 3.56 4.67
CA ASP A 63 0.43 4.76 4.58
C ASP A 63 0.04 5.73 5.70
N LEU A 64 0.90 6.69 6.02
CA LEU A 64 0.61 7.71 7.03
C LEU A 64 -0.60 8.58 6.64
N ILE A 65 -0.87 8.73 5.34
CA ILE A 65 -1.95 9.57 4.80
C ILE A 65 -2.73 8.78 3.75
N SER A 66 -4.07 8.79 3.86
CA SER A 66 -4.95 8.16 2.90
C SER A 66 -5.40 9.17 1.84
N ASN A 67 -4.99 8.96 0.60
CA ASN A 67 -5.39 9.77 -0.56
C ASN A 67 -6.44 9.07 -1.44
N ASN A 68 -6.82 7.83 -1.13
CA ASN A 68 -7.85 7.08 -1.84
C ASN A 68 -8.38 5.90 -0.98
N PRO A 69 -9.55 5.32 -1.31
CA PRO A 69 -10.21 4.29 -0.49
C PRO A 69 -9.42 2.99 -0.30
N LEU A 70 -8.44 2.70 -1.15
CA LEU A 70 -7.61 1.50 -1.03
C LEU A 70 -6.53 1.66 0.06
N VAL A 71 -6.25 2.89 0.50
CA VAL A 71 -5.21 3.20 1.49
C VAL A 71 -5.82 3.34 2.89
N THR A 72 -5.34 2.54 3.83
CA THR A 72 -5.64 2.70 5.25
C THR A 72 -4.61 3.64 5.89
N ALA A 73 -5.05 4.82 6.35
CA ALA A 73 -4.19 5.77 7.06
C ALA A 73 -3.74 5.20 8.41
N CYS A 74 -2.44 4.98 8.57
CA CYS A 74 -1.87 4.37 9.77
C CYS A 74 -0.36 4.62 9.90
N ASP A 75 0.16 4.48 11.13
CA ASP A 75 1.61 4.49 11.38
C ASP A 75 2.18 3.10 11.11
N ILE A 76 2.91 2.95 10.00
CA ILE A 76 3.45 1.66 9.57
C ILE A 76 4.49 1.07 10.53
N SER A 77 5.07 1.89 11.43
CA SER A 77 5.94 1.38 12.52
C SER A 77 5.16 0.60 13.59
N ARG A 78 3.82 0.71 13.57
CA ARG A 78 2.88 0.04 14.49
C ARG A 78 1.93 -0.92 13.77
N VAL A 79 2.40 -1.52 12.68
CA VAL A 79 1.70 -2.62 11.99
C VAL A 79 2.08 -3.92 12.69
N PHE A 80 1.07 -4.68 13.10
CA PHE A 80 1.26 -6.01 13.69
C PHE A 80 0.56 -7.07 12.84
N PHE A 81 1.22 -8.21 12.68
CA PHE A 81 0.68 -9.35 11.95
C PHE A 81 0.09 -10.37 12.92
N LEU A 82 -1.23 -10.59 12.85
CA LEU A 82 -1.86 -11.67 13.62
C LEU A 82 -1.81 -12.96 12.81
N ILE A 83 -0.83 -13.82 13.13
CA ILE A 83 -0.57 -15.09 12.44
C ILE A 83 -1.81 -16.00 12.44
N THR A 84 -2.53 -16.05 13.57
CA THR A 84 -3.71 -16.92 13.76
C THR A 84 -4.91 -16.57 12.88
N LEU A 85 -5.02 -15.31 12.45
CA LEU A 85 -6.16 -14.83 11.65
C LEU A 85 -5.75 -14.46 10.21
N GLN A 86 -4.47 -14.52 9.88
CA GLN A 86 -3.91 -13.95 8.63
C GLN A 86 -4.35 -12.50 8.38
N ARG A 87 -4.64 -11.74 9.46
CA ARG A 87 -5.07 -10.35 9.37
C ARG A 87 -3.90 -9.45 9.73
N ILE A 88 -3.63 -8.48 8.85
CA ILE A 88 -2.71 -7.40 9.13
C ILE A 88 -3.50 -6.28 9.80
N TYR A 89 -3.10 -5.93 11.02
CA TYR A 89 -3.69 -4.83 11.74
C TYR A 89 -2.68 -3.69 11.85
N CYS A 90 -3.18 -2.48 11.67
CA CYS A 90 -2.44 -1.28 11.98
C CYS A 90 -3.31 -0.41 12.87
N HIS A 91 -2.70 0.20 13.88
CA HIS A 91 -3.40 1.18 14.69
C HIS A 91 -3.75 2.37 13.77
N LYS A 92 -5.03 2.49 13.42
CA LYS A 92 -5.49 3.62 12.61
C LYS A 92 -5.11 4.91 13.32
N LYS A 93 -4.65 5.92 12.57
CA LYS A 93 -4.63 7.27 13.13
C LYS A 93 -6.06 7.58 13.59
N LYS A 94 -6.24 8.07 14.82
CA LYS A 94 -7.50 8.75 15.18
C LYS A 94 -7.69 9.80 14.10
N THR A 95 -8.77 9.69 13.33
CA THR A 95 -9.18 10.71 12.38
C THR A 95 -9.10 12.04 13.12
N GLU A 96 -8.23 12.94 12.68
CA GLU A 96 -8.37 14.34 13.06
C GLU A 96 -9.73 14.76 12.51
N LEU A 97 -10.74 14.69 13.38
CA LEU A 97 -11.87 15.60 13.36
C LEU A 97 -11.28 17.01 13.39
N ASN A 98 -10.99 17.54 12.20
CA ASN A 98 -11.28 18.89 11.76
C ASN A 98 -10.44 19.18 10.52
N GLN A 99 -11.16 19.39 9.42
CA GLN A 99 -10.68 20.17 8.29
C GLN A 99 -10.09 21.49 8.82
N LEU A 100 -8.88 21.81 8.39
CA LEU A 100 -8.44 23.17 8.06
C LEU A 100 -7.85 23.11 6.65
#